data_AF-A0AAV1TSL6-F1
#
_entry.id   AF-A0AAV1TSL6-F1
#
_cell.length_a   1.000
_cell.length_b   1.000
_cell.length_c   1.000
_cell.angle_alpha   90.00
_cell.angle_beta   90.00
_cell.angle_gamma   90.00
#
_symmetry.space_group_name_H-M   'P 1'
#
loop_
_entity.id
_entity.type
_entity.pdbx_description
1 polymer ?
#
loop_
_entity_poly.entity_id
_entity_poly.type
_entity_poly.pdbx_seq_one_letter_code
_entity_poly.pdbx_strand_id
1 'polypeptide(L)'
;MTVTKLKLKRPVLQLYAQCLRSARRCPQWEQREMMKTYVRMKIRSEVDTQDPDRVRTLLMDGREELERMNYYHSIYEAKERLAATAARAASDGTASSMEERTRPFSCVHCRAAYPSKEANFCANCGTKRPGSS
;
A
#
# COMPACT_ATOMS: atom_id res chain seq x y z
N MET A 1 -4.92 47.63 -14.10
CA MET A 1 -4.93 46.23 -14.57
C MET A 1 -3.79 45.34 -14.00
N THR A 2 -2.76 45.89 -13.35
CA THR A 2 -1.57 45.13 -12.89
C THR A 2 -1.76 44.42 -11.55
N VAL A 3 -2.45 45.03 -10.59
CA VAL A 3 -2.65 44.47 -9.23
C VAL A 3 -3.47 43.17 -9.26
N THR A 4 -4.54 43.12 -10.05
CA THR A 4 -5.41 41.93 -10.16
C THR A 4 -4.68 40.74 -10.78
N LYS A 5 -3.85 40.99 -11.82
CA LYS A 5 -3.00 39.96 -12.43
C LYS A 5 -1.99 39.37 -11.44
N LEU A 6 -1.36 40.22 -10.62
CA LEU A 6 -0.42 39.76 -9.58
C LEU A 6 -1.14 38.91 -8.51
N LYS A 7 -2.36 39.28 -8.12
CA LYS A 7 -3.18 38.52 -7.17
C LYS A 7 -3.56 37.13 -7.68
N LEU A 8 -3.79 36.97 -8.98
CA LEU A 8 -4.18 35.68 -9.59
C LEU A 8 -2.96 34.80 -9.96
N LYS A 9 -1.80 35.40 -10.23
CA LYS A 9 -0.58 34.67 -10.58
C LYS A 9 -0.15 33.66 -9.51
N ARG A 10 -0.20 34.05 -8.23
CA ARG A 10 0.20 33.17 -7.12
C ARG A 10 -0.70 31.92 -7.01
N PRO A 11 -2.04 32.04 -7.00
CA PRO A 11 -2.94 30.89 -7.07
C PRO A 11 -2.68 29.97 -8.26
N VAL A 12 -2.44 30.51 -9.46
CA VAL A 12 -2.16 29.71 -10.67
C VAL A 12 -0.88 28.90 -10.49
N LEU A 13 0.21 29.52 -10.01
CA LEU A 13 1.47 28.82 -9.76
C LEU A 13 1.35 27.76 -8.67
N GLN A 14 0.56 28.04 -7.63
CA GLN A 14 0.30 27.09 -6.56
C GLN A 14 -0.46 25.85 -7.09
N LEU A 15 -1.52 26.06 -7.87
CA LEU A 15 -2.28 24.98 -8.49
C LEU A 15 -1.39 24.16 -9.41
N TYR A 16 -0.61 24.81 -10.28
CA TYR A 16 0.34 24.13 -11.16
C TYR A 16 1.33 23.24 -10.39
N ALA A 17 1.91 23.76 -9.30
CA ALA A 17 2.81 22.98 -8.45
C ALA A 17 2.11 21.79 -7.77
N GLN A 18 0.84 21.95 -7.35
CA GLN A 18 0.05 20.86 -6.79
C GLN A 18 -0.23 19.77 -7.84
N CYS A 19 -0.62 20.15 -9.07
CA CYS A 19 -0.82 19.21 -10.16
C CYS A 19 0.45 18.41 -10.48
N LEU A 20 1.61 19.07 -10.54
CA LEU A 20 2.89 18.39 -10.74
C LEU A 20 3.27 17.45 -9.59
N ARG A 21 2.89 17.78 -8.34
CA ARG A 21 3.08 16.87 -7.20
C ARG A 21 2.16 15.66 -7.30
N SER A 22 0.89 15.85 -7.67
CA SER A 22 -0.05 14.75 -7.92
C SER A 22 0.49 13.83 -9.02
N ALA A 23 0.96 14.38 -10.15
CA ALA A 23 1.53 13.60 -11.25
C ALA A 23 2.69 12.69 -10.82
N ARG A 24 3.50 13.09 -9.81
CA ARG A 24 4.60 12.26 -9.30
C ARG A 24 4.14 11.05 -8.48
N ARG A 25 2.89 11.05 -8.00
CA ARG A 25 2.29 9.95 -7.25
C ARG A 25 1.80 8.81 -8.16
N CYS A 26 1.78 8.98 -9.48
CA CYS A 26 1.41 7.87 -10.36
C CYS A 26 2.44 6.73 -10.24
N PRO A 27 2.02 5.46 -10.10
CA PRO A 27 2.94 4.35 -9.87
C PRO A 27 3.81 4.06 -11.10
N GLN A 28 3.24 4.14 -12.31
CA GLN A 28 3.95 3.86 -13.56
C GLN A 28 4.66 5.10 -14.10
N TRP A 29 5.91 4.97 -14.55
CA TRP A 29 6.73 6.09 -15.05
C TRP A 29 6.08 6.78 -16.25
N GLU A 30 5.58 6.02 -17.22
CA GLU A 30 4.93 6.57 -18.42
C GLU A 30 3.73 7.45 -18.07
N GLN A 31 2.91 7.00 -17.11
CA GLN A 31 1.76 7.77 -16.61
C GLN A 31 2.20 9.05 -15.89
N ARG A 32 3.31 9.03 -15.15
CA ARG A 32 3.87 10.24 -14.51
C ARG A 32 4.28 11.27 -15.56
N GLU A 33 5.03 10.85 -16.60
CA GLU A 33 5.50 11.77 -17.63
C GLU A 33 4.36 12.29 -18.53
N MET A 34 3.40 11.42 -18.85
CA MET A 34 2.18 11.80 -19.56
C MET A 34 1.42 12.86 -18.75
N MET A 35 1.18 12.64 -17.46
CA MET A 35 0.46 13.59 -16.62
C MET A 35 1.20 14.93 -16.47
N LYS A 36 2.53 14.92 -16.28
CA LYS A 36 3.34 16.15 -16.27
C LYS A 36 3.21 16.93 -17.58
N THR A 37 3.22 16.22 -18.70
CA THR A 37 3.09 16.81 -20.03
C THR A 37 1.70 17.42 -20.24
N TYR A 38 0.65 16.69 -19.87
CA TYR A 38 -0.73 17.17 -19.92
C TYR A 38 -0.93 18.45 -19.08
N VAL A 39 -0.45 18.47 -17.85
CA VAL A 39 -0.55 19.65 -16.96
C VAL A 39 0.18 20.85 -17.58
N ARG A 40 1.38 20.66 -18.13
CA ARG A 40 2.12 21.74 -18.81
C ARG A 40 1.37 22.26 -20.04
N MET A 41 0.84 21.34 -20.85
CA MET A 41 0.09 21.68 -22.05
C MET A 41 -1.13 22.53 -21.71
N LYS A 42 -1.94 22.11 -20.74
CA LYS A 42 -3.18 22.78 -20.35
C LYS A 42 -2.95 24.18 -19.75
N ILE A 43 -1.88 24.37 -18.99
CA ILE A 43 -1.52 25.71 -18.50
C ILE A 43 -0.99 26.59 -19.64
N ARG A 44 -0.20 26.03 -20.56
CA ARG A 44 0.34 26.78 -21.71
C ARG A 44 -0.76 27.24 -22.68
N SER A 45 -1.82 26.46 -22.88
CA SER A 45 -2.92 26.84 -23.76
C SER A 45 -3.71 28.06 -23.29
N GLU A 46 -3.59 28.43 -22.00
CA GLU A 46 -4.31 29.57 -21.39
C GLU A 46 -3.32 30.66 -20.91
N VAL A 47 -2.07 30.67 -21.40
CA VAL A 47 -1.03 31.59 -20.91
C VAL A 47 -1.35 33.06 -21.20
N ASP A 48 -2.03 33.32 -22.33
CA ASP A 48 -2.35 34.66 -22.80
C ASP A 48 -3.69 35.19 -22.27
N THR A 49 -4.41 34.40 -21.45
CA THR A 49 -5.69 34.80 -20.88
C THR A 49 -5.54 36.03 -19.98
N GLN A 50 -6.21 37.13 -20.37
CA GLN A 50 -6.17 38.41 -19.63
C GLN A 50 -7.37 38.63 -18.73
N ASP A 51 -8.49 37.98 -19.03
CA ASP A 51 -9.75 38.15 -18.30
C ASP A 51 -9.67 37.51 -16.91
N PRO A 52 -9.75 38.30 -15.81
CA PRO A 52 -9.65 37.77 -14.46
C PRO A 52 -10.79 36.81 -14.09
N ASP A 53 -11.98 36.96 -14.67
CA ASP A 53 -13.12 36.10 -14.36
C ASP A 53 -12.93 34.73 -15.02
N ARG A 54 -12.51 34.68 -16.28
CA ARG A 54 -12.05 33.44 -16.93
C ARG A 54 -10.95 32.74 -16.14
N VAL A 55 -9.94 33.47 -15.66
CA VAL A 55 -8.86 32.87 -14.84
C VAL A 55 -9.39 32.26 -13.55
N ARG A 56 -10.40 32.86 -12.91
CA ARG A 56 -11.03 32.28 -11.71
C ARG A 56 -11.80 31.00 -12.02
N THR A 57 -12.52 30.96 -13.14
CA THR A 57 -13.21 29.75 -13.61
C THR A 57 -12.20 28.63 -13.88
N LEU A 58 -11.14 28.90 -14.65
CA LEU A 58 -10.07 27.94 -14.93
C LEU A 58 -9.39 27.42 -13.65
N LEU A 59 -9.19 28.29 -12.67
CA LEU A 59 -8.64 27.91 -11.36
C LEU A 59 -9.59 26.98 -10.58
N MET A 60 -10.91 27.18 -10.70
CA MET A 60 -11.92 26.34 -10.07
C MET A 60 -11.96 24.96 -10.73
N ASP A 61 -12.06 24.92 -12.06
CA ASP A 61 -12.09 23.69 -12.84
C ASP A 61 -10.81 22.86 -12.62
N GLY A 62 -9.65 23.53 -12.63
CA GLY A 62 -8.36 22.89 -12.39
C GLY A 62 -8.22 22.34 -10.96
N ARG A 63 -8.85 22.97 -9.95
CA ARG A 63 -8.90 22.42 -8.59
C ARG A 63 -9.76 21.17 -8.54
N GLU A 64 -10.92 21.19 -9.18
CA GLU A 64 -11.83 20.04 -9.21
C GLU A 64 -11.18 18.83 -9.92
N GLU A 65 -10.48 19.07 -11.03
CA GLU A 65 -9.71 18.02 -11.71
C GLU A 65 -8.58 17.45 -10.84
N LEU A 66 -7.87 18.32 -10.12
CA LEU A 66 -6.83 17.89 -9.19
C LEU A 66 -7.41 17.09 -8.02
N GLU A 67 -8.56 17.49 -7.48
CA GLU A 67 -9.27 16.75 -6.43
C GLU A 67 -9.68 15.36 -6.92
N ARG A 68 -10.25 15.25 -8.12
CA ARG A 68 -10.54 13.94 -8.75
C ARG A 68 -9.28 13.09 -8.87
N MET A 69 -8.17 13.67 -9.32
CA MET A 69 -6.90 12.95 -9.44
C MET A 69 -6.39 12.45 -8.08
N ASN A 70 -6.43 13.31 -7.06
CA ASN A 70 -6.02 12.96 -5.70
C ASN A 70 -6.93 11.88 -5.08
N TYR A 71 -8.23 11.92 -5.38
CA TYR A 71 -9.16 10.87 -4.98
C TYR A 71 -8.74 9.53 -5.58
N TYR A 72 -8.45 9.46 -6.88
CA TYR A 72 -7.96 8.23 -7.50
C TYR A 72 -6.67 7.73 -6.85
N HIS A 73 -5.69 8.60 -6.60
CA HIS A 73 -4.48 8.21 -5.86
C HIS A 73 -4.81 7.59 -4.49
N SER A 74 -5.75 8.19 -3.75
CA SER A 74 -6.14 7.70 -2.43
C SER A 74 -6.72 6.27 -2.48
N ILE A 75 -7.52 5.96 -3.51
CA ILE A 75 -8.09 4.63 -3.72
C ILE A 75 -7.00 3.60 -4.06
N TYR A 76 -6.06 3.94 -4.94
CA TYR A 76 -4.94 3.06 -5.28
C TYR A 76 -4.05 2.78 -4.06
N GLU A 77 -3.67 3.82 -3.31
CA GLU A 77 -2.87 3.68 -2.09
C GLU A 77 -3.60 2.84 -1.03
N ALA A 78 -4.93 2.98 -0.90
CA ALA A 78 -5.72 2.13 -0.01
C ALA A 78 -5.70 0.66 -0.45
N LYS A 79 -5.85 0.38 -1.75
CA LYS A 79 -5.75 -0.98 -2.29
C LYS A 79 -4.36 -1.60 -2.04
N GLU A 80 -3.29 -0.83 -2.25
CA GLU A 80 -1.92 -1.27 -1.99
C GLU A 80 -1.69 -1.56 -0.50
N ARG A 81 -2.20 -0.70 0.40
CA ARG A 81 -2.13 -0.95 1.85
C ARG A 81 -2.85 -2.24 2.24
N LEU A 82 -4.06 -2.46 1.73
CA LEU A 82 -4.81 -3.68 2.00
C LEU A 82 -4.06 -4.92 1.49
N ALA A 83 -3.52 -4.87 0.28
CA ALA A 83 -2.71 -5.95 -0.29
C ALA A 83 -1.46 -6.24 0.56
N ALA A 84 -0.75 -5.19 0.99
CA ALA A 84 0.43 -5.33 1.86
C ALA A 84 0.07 -5.92 3.23
N THR A 85 -1.06 -5.53 3.84
CA THR A 85 -1.52 -6.13 5.10
C THR A 85 -1.90 -7.59 4.93
N ALA A 86 -2.57 -7.96 3.84
CA ALA A 86 -2.89 -9.36 3.54
C ALA A 86 -1.63 -10.20 3.31
N ALA A 87 -0.64 -9.66 2.58
CA ALA A 87 0.65 -10.32 2.37
C ALA A 87 1.41 -10.52 3.69
N ARG A 88 1.39 -9.52 4.59
CA ARG A 88 1.99 -9.63 5.94
C ARG A 88 1.27 -10.65 6.81
N ALA A 89 -0.06 -10.67 6.80
CA ALA A 89 -0.85 -11.68 7.52
C ALA A 89 -0.58 -13.10 6.99
N ALA A 90 -0.38 -13.24 5.68
CA ALA A 90 0.02 -14.51 5.07
C ALA A 90 1.46 -14.93 5.45
N SER A 91 2.38 -13.98 5.66
CA SER A 91 3.75 -14.27 6.13
C SER A 91 3.84 -14.53 7.65
N ASP A 92 2.97 -13.91 8.46
CA ASP A 92 2.87 -14.15 9.91
C ASP A 92 2.13 -15.46 10.25
N GLY A 93 1.61 -16.17 9.24
CA GLY A 93 1.05 -17.52 9.36
C GLY A 93 2.05 -18.62 9.73
N THR A 94 3.32 -18.30 10.02
CA THR A 94 4.36 -19.27 10.42
C THR A 94 5.16 -18.84 11.68
N ALA A 95 4.55 -18.11 12.61
CA ALA A 95 5.14 -17.87 13.93
C ALA A 95 4.15 -18.09 15.08
N SER A 96 3.40 -19.19 15.04
CA SER A 96 2.82 -19.78 16.24
C SER A 96 2.96 -21.31 16.20
N SER A 97 4.20 -21.77 16.36
CA SER A 97 4.48 -23.08 16.94
C SER A 97 5.72 -22.98 17.82
N MET A 98 5.57 -22.28 18.94
CA MET A 98 6.00 -22.90 20.20
C MET A 98 5.06 -24.10 20.45
N GLU A 99 5.15 -25.13 19.61
CA GLU A 99 4.77 -26.47 20.03
C GLU A 99 5.83 -26.86 21.04
N GLU A 100 5.48 -26.64 22.30
CA GLU A 100 6.03 -27.36 23.43
C GLU A 100 6.18 -28.82 22.99
N ARG A 101 7.42 -29.25 22.74
CA ARG A 101 7.81 -30.58 22.21
C ARG A 101 7.42 -31.68 23.19
N THR A 102 6.12 -31.86 23.36
CA THR A 102 5.55 -32.80 24.31
C THR A 102 5.63 -34.15 23.64
N ARG A 103 6.53 -35.00 24.16
CA ARG A 103 6.72 -36.36 23.64
C ARG A 103 5.37 -37.09 23.60
N PRO A 104 5.04 -37.83 22.54
CA PRO A 104 3.72 -38.44 22.35
C PRO A 104 3.38 -39.39 23.49
N PHE A 105 2.13 -39.38 23.98
CA PHE A 105 1.69 -40.21 25.14
C PHE A 105 1.49 -41.70 24.81
N SER A 106 1.37 -42.06 23.53
CA SER A 106 1.18 -43.43 23.06
C SER A 106 2.19 -43.82 21.97
N CYS A 107 2.54 -45.11 21.91
CA CYS A 107 3.43 -45.65 20.90
C CYS A 107 2.80 -45.55 19.49
N VAL A 108 3.56 -45.06 18.52
CA VAL A 108 3.09 -44.95 17.12
C VAL A 108 2.87 -46.31 16.44
N HIS A 109 3.54 -47.36 16.93
CA HIS A 109 3.50 -48.69 16.31
C HIS A 109 2.36 -49.56 16.84
N CYS A 110 2.21 -49.65 18.17
CA CYS A 110 1.21 -50.52 18.79
C CYS A 110 0.12 -49.76 19.58
N ARG A 111 0.15 -48.42 19.59
CA ARG A 111 -0.78 -47.53 20.31
C ARG A 111 -0.82 -47.71 21.84
N ALA A 112 0.04 -48.54 22.42
CA ALA A 112 0.17 -48.67 23.88
C ALA A 112 0.65 -47.36 24.53
N ALA A 113 0.09 -47.01 25.68
CA ALA A 113 0.51 -45.83 26.44
C ALA A 113 1.92 -46.00 27.02
N TYR A 114 2.70 -44.92 27.07
CA TYR A 114 4.01 -44.95 27.75
C TYR A 114 3.83 -44.96 29.27
N PRO A 115 4.64 -45.76 30.01
CA PRO A 115 4.52 -45.86 31.46
C PRO A 115 4.95 -44.59 32.20
N SER A 116 5.79 -43.75 31.58
CA SER A 116 6.22 -42.47 32.16
C SER A 116 6.54 -41.41 31.08
N LYS A 117 6.72 -40.16 31.53
CA LYS A 117 7.11 -39.05 30.64
C LYS A 117 8.56 -39.20 30.14
N GLU A 118 9.39 -39.90 30.89
CA GLU A 118 10.82 -40.12 30.64
C GLU A 118 11.10 -41.37 29.79
N ALA A 119 10.09 -42.23 29.58
CA ALA A 119 10.26 -43.47 28.81
C ALA A 119 10.74 -43.21 27.37
N ASN A 120 11.90 -43.76 27.01
CA ASN A 120 12.49 -43.65 25.67
C ASN A 120 12.06 -44.79 24.73
N PHE A 121 11.56 -45.91 25.25
CA PHE A 121 11.12 -47.08 24.48
C PHE A 121 9.74 -47.54 24.91
N CYS A 122 8.99 -48.15 24.00
CA CYS A 122 7.69 -48.74 24.31
C CYS A 122 7.85 -50.05 25.08
N ALA A 123 7.20 -50.17 26.24
CA ALA A 123 7.23 -51.39 27.06
C ALA A 123 6.54 -52.60 26.38
N ASN A 124 5.65 -52.36 25.42
CA ASN A 124 4.90 -53.42 24.74
C ASN A 124 5.60 -53.95 23.48
N CYS A 125 6.29 -53.10 22.71
CA CYS A 125 6.86 -53.50 21.42
C CYS A 125 8.32 -53.06 21.19
N GLY A 126 8.97 -52.43 22.18
CA GLY A 126 10.38 -52.03 22.10
C GLY A 126 10.69 -50.85 21.18
N THR A 127 9.70 -50.29 20.46
CA THR A 127 9.92 -49.16 19.54
C THR A 127 10.38 -47.89 20.28
N LYS A 128 11.44 -47.23 19.77
CA LYS A 128 11.96 -45.95 20.30
C LYS A 128 10.91 -44.85 20.17
N ARG A 129 10.69 -44.07 21.25
CA ARG A 129 9.74 -42.96 21.30
C ARG A 129 10.28 -41.75 20.52
N PRO A 130 9.50 -41.15 19.60
CA PRO A 130 9.90 -39.94 18.91
C PRO A 130 10.27 -38.82 19.91
N GLY A 131 11.42 -38.17 19.71
CA GLY A 131 11.92 -37.13 20.60
C GLY A 131 12.70 -37.62 21.83
N SER A 132 13.02 -38.92 21.91
CA SER A 132 14.06 -39.43 22.82
C SER A 132 15.45 -39.24 22.19
N SER A 133 16.33 -38.51 22.88
CA SER A 133 17.75 -38.41 22.53
C SER A 133 18.40 -39.77 22.72
#